data_AF-A0A6P7GDS6-F1
#
_entry.id   AF-A0A6P7GDS6-F1
#
_cell.length_a   1.000
_cell.length_b   1.000
_cell.length_c   1.000
_cell.angle_alpha   90.00
_cell.angle_beta   90.00
_cell.angle_gamma   90.00
#
_symmetry.space_group_name_H-M   'P 1'
#
loop_
_entity.id
_entity.type
_entity.pdbx_description
1 polymer ?
#
loop_
_entity_poly.entity_id
_entity_poly.type
_entity_poly.pdbx_seq_one_letter_code
_entity_poly.pdbx_strand_id
1 'polypeptide(L)'
;MDFCENLHMNLVTIESAEENKAVEKFITDANGGNEYWTAGTRLLDGKTWLWFTTGDVIQYTAWNAGEPSGGNEYCLITIKSNNGLVWNDVKCDLEYPFVCERPIDEKREDLFANEEKDWQNILNVHKNQPNLDRLHVNGKEFYISQEYRGNYYEALDYCQVHNMRLASIDSKEENDRLYRHIRDISAGTDFWSSGTRLLDGRNWVWLPKGLPVGYTNWGPGQPDNNNDHCIRLHLDKNNGLFWDDINCN
;
A
#
# COMPACT_ATOMS: atom_id res chain seq x y z
N MET A 1 3.11 6.51 -9.84
CA MET A 1 2.90 5.23 -9.13
C MET A 1 2.73 4.08 -10.11
N ASP A 2 1.82 4.19 -11.07
CA ASP A 2 1.51 3.15 -12.07
C ASP A 2 2.74 2.54 -12.79
N PHE A 3 3.79 3.33 -13.03
CA PHE A 3 5.00 2.83 -13.69
C PHE A 3 5.70 1.72 -12.89
N CYS A 4 5.95 1.93 -11.59
CA CYS A 4 6.60 0.89 -10.77
C CYS A 4 5.69 -0.34 -10.66
N GLU A 5 4.38 -0.14 -10.52
CA GLU A 5 3.43 -1.23 -10.43
C GLU A 5 3.40 -2.11 -11.69
N ASN A 6 3.49 -1.50 -12.88
CA ASN A 6 3.60 -2.23 -14.15
C ASN A 6 4.87 -3.08 -14.26
N LEU A 7 5.88 -2.83 -13.43
CA LEU A 7 7.09 -3.63 -13.30
C LEU A 7 7.05 -4.62 -12.12
N HIS A 8 5.90 -4.74 -11.44
CA HIS A 8 5.76 -5.47 -10.18
C HIS A 8 6.69 -4.93 -9.08
N MET A 9 6.82 -3.61 -9.01
CA MET A 9 7.63 -2.85 -8.06
C MET A 9 6.78 -1.79 -7.37
N ASN A 10 7.34 -1.15 -6.34
CA ASN A 10 6.76 -0.02 -5.59
C ASN A 10 7.63 1.23 -5.77
N LEU A 11 7.12 2.42 -5.42
CA LEU A 11 8.03 3.54 -5.14
C LEU A 11 8.89 3.19 -3.93
N VAL A 12 10.13 3.69 -3.94
CA VAL A 12 11.13 3.38 -2.90
C VAL A 12 10.66 3.82 -1.51
N THR A 13 10.77 2.94 -0.52
CA THR A 13 10.81 3.26 0.90
C THR A 13 12.28 3.38 1.31
N ILE A 14 12.55 4.14 2.38
CA ILE A 14 13.91 4.28 2.89
C ILE A 14 13.84 4.11 4.40
N GLU A 15 14.13 2.91 4.85
CA GLU A 15 13.88 2.44 6.21
C GLU A 15 15.14 2.46 7.08
N SER A 16 16.31 2.72 6.48
CA SER A 16 17.60 2.76 7.17
C SER A 16 18.61 3.72 6.53
N ALA A 17 19.67 4.06 7.28
CA ALA A 17 20.78 4.84 6.77
C ALA A 17 21.58 4.11 5.69
N GLU A 18 21.69 2.79 5.83
CA GLU A 18 22.32 1.88 4.88
C GLU A 18 21.57 1.92 3.54
N GLU A 19 20.25 1.83 3.58
CA GLU A 19 19.39 1.93 2.40
C GLU A 19 19.44 3.32 1.76
N ASN A 20 19.36 4.38 2.54
CA ASN A 20 19.47 5.75 2.03
C ASN A 20 20.77 5.97 1.25
N LYS A 21 21.88 5.41 1.75
CA LYS A 21 23.19 5.43 1.08
C LYS A 21 23.22 4.54 -0.15
N ALA A 22 22.54 3.38 -0.14
CA ALA A 22 22.44 2.52 -1.30
C ALA A 22 21.67 3.19 -2.44
N VAL A 23 20.56 3.87 -2.12
CA VAL A 23 19.78 4.69 -3.06
C VAL A 23 20.63 5.83 -3.62
N GLU A 24 21.36 6.56 -2.76
CA GLU A 24 22.30 7.61 -3.20
C GLU A 24 23.30 7.09 -4.24
N LYS A 25 23.92 5.94 -3.94
CA LYS A 25 24.89 5.30 -4.82
C LYS A 25 24.25 4.88 -6.14
N PHE A 26 23.08 4.24 -6.10
CA PHE A 26 22.35 3.82 -7.29
C PHE A 26 22.04 5.00 -8.22
N ILE A 27 21.49 6.09 -7.67
CA ILE A 27 21.19 7.30 -8.45
C ILE A 27 22.47 7.92 -9.04
N THR A 28 23.58 7.88 -8.30
CA THR A 28 24.87 8.41 -8.76
C THR A 28 25.48 7.56 -9.88
N ASP A 29 25.51 6.24 -9.72
CA ASP A 29 26.03 5.31 -10.72
C ASP A 29 25.22 5.34 -12.03
N ALA A 30 23.91 5.57 -11.92
CA ALA A 30 23.01 5.74 -13.06
C ALA A 30 23.16 7.09 -13.78
N ASN A 31 24.07 7.97 -13.34
CA ASN A 31 24.17 9.37 -13.78
C ASN A 31 22.82 10.11 -13.68
N GLY A 32 22.02 9.76 -12.67
CA GLY A 32 20.74 10.39 -12.42
C GLY A 32 20.88 11.85 -11.96
N GLY A 33 19.81 12.63 -12.15
CA GLY A 33 19.64 13.98 -11.61
C GLY A 33 19.69 14.06 -10.07
N ASN A 34 19.14 15.15 -9.51
CA ASN A 34 19.33 15.50 -8.11
C ASN A 34 18.14 15.15 -7.20
N GLU A 35 16.92 15.06 -7.73
CA GLU A 35 15.69 15.02 -6.93
C GLU A 35 14.80 13.87 -7.38
N TYR A 36 14.31 13.04 -6.46
CA TYR A 36 13.49 11.87 -6.80
C TYR A 36 12.33 11.65 -5.83
N TRP A 37 11.17 11.30 -6.38
CA TRP A 37 10.03 10.83 -5.60
C TRP A 37 10.33 9.52 -4.87
N THR A 38 9.72 9.41 -3.68
CA THR A 38 9.66 8.21 -2.84
C THR A 38 8.22 7.83 -2.54
N ALA A 39 8.00 6.77 -1.75
CA ALA A 39 6.69 6.40 -1.24
C ALA A 39 6.25 7.22 0.01
N GLY A 40 7.01 8.22 0.44
CA GLY A 40 6.77 8.90 1.72
C GLY A 40 5.66 9.94 1.60
N THR A 41 4.69 9.88 2.51
CA THR A 41 3.59 10.85 2.58
C THR A 41 3.25 11.25 4.01
N ARG A 42 2.82 12.49 4.21
CA ARG A 42 2.37 13.00 5.51
C ARG A 42 0.86 12.94 5.63
N LEU A 43 0.38 12.44 6.76
CA LEU A 43 -1.04 12.43 7.11
C LEU A 43 -1.57 13.82 7.49
N LEU A 44 -2.89 13.95 7.44
CA LEU A 44 -3.62 15.15 7.85
C LEU A 44 -3.43 15.60 9.30
N ASP A 45 -2.96 14.71 10.17
CA ASP A 45 -2.63 15.09 11.55
C ASP A 45 -1.43 16.07 11.63
N GLY A 46 -0.77 16.29 10.50
CA GLY A 46 0.34 17.21 10.32
C GLY A 46 1.66 16.73 10.94
N LYS A 47 1.69 15.50 11.45
CA LYS A 47 2.82 14.97 12.25
C LYS A 47 3.28 13.60 11.78
N THR A 48 2.37 12.75 11.35
CA THR A 48 2.66 11.37 11.01
C THR A 48 3.06 11.25 9.56
N TRP A 49 4.25 10.69 9.33
CA TRP A 49 4.73 10.31 8.02
C TRP A 49 4.64 8.78 7.87
N LEU A 50 4.19 8.32 6.72
CA LEU A 50 4.12 6.90 6.40
C LEU A 50 4.61 6.63 4.98
N TRP A 51 5.08 5.42 4.75
CA TRP A 51 5.36 4.88 3.43
C TRP A 51 4.08 4.33 2.84
N PHE A 52 3.43 4.97 1.87
CA PHE A 52 2.07 4.58 1.47
C PHE A 52 2.02 3.22 0.74
N THR A 53 3.16 2.79 0.20
CA THR A 53 3.33 1.48 -0.46
C THR A 53 3.31 0.32 0.52
N THR A 54 3.61 0.61 1.79
CA THR A 54 3.70 -0.38 2.87
C THR A 54 2.57 -0.16 3.90
N GLY A 55 2.36 1.09 4.29
CA GLY A 55 1.51 1.49 5.41
C GLY A 55 2.33 1.79 6.68
N ASP A 56 3.63 1.52 6.65
CA ASP A 56 4.52 1.69 7.80
C ASP A 56 4.74 3.15 8.13
N VAL A 57 4.69 3.46 9.42
CA VAL A 57 5.07 4.79 9.94
C VAL A 57 6.59 4.94 9.82
N ILE A 58 7.02 6.03 9.18
CA ILE A 58 8.45 6.34 8.95
C ILE A 58 9.17 6.48 10.30
N GLN A 59 10.11 5.58 10.58
CA GLN A 59 10.96 5.60 11.79
C GLN A 59 12.34 6.22 11.54
N TYR A 60 12.96 5.89 10.40
CA TYR A 60 14.23 6.47 9.97
C TYR A 60 13.99 7.79 9.22
N THR A 61 14.82 8.81 9.45
CA THR A 61 14.71 10.08 8.72
C THR A 61 16.08 10.60 8.28
N ALA A 62 16.10 11.22 7.09
CA ALA A 62 17.24 11.96 6.56
C ALA A 62 16.82 13.36 6.08
N TRP A 63 15.87 14.00 6.77
CA TRP A 63 15.39 15.34 6.43
C TRP A 63 16.54 16.34 6.29
N ASN A 64 16.46 17.15 5.23
CA ASN A 64 17.36 18.27 5.05
C ASN A 64 17.14 19.31 6.18
N ALA A 65 18.13 20.17 6.41
CA ALA A 65 18.04 21.19 7.43
C ALA A 65 16.85 22.13 7.15
N GLY A 66 15.88 22.15 8.07
CA GLY A 66 14.64 22.93 7.94
C GLY A 66 13.43 22.10 7.51
N GLU A 67 13.62 20.83 7.14
CA GLU A 67 12.56 19.93 6.68
C GLU A 67 12.13 18.93 7.77
N PRO A 68 10.88 18.43 7.70
CA PRO A 68 9.82 18.87 6.80
C PRO A 68 9.27 20.25 7.18
N SER A 69 9.16 21.16 6.23
CA SER A 69 8.73 22.55 6.44
C SER A 69 7.20 22.67 6.55
N GLY A 70 6.49 21.72 5.98
CA GLY A 70 5.09 21.45 6.20
C GLY A 70 4.09 22.21 5.34
N GLY A 71 3.03 22.76 5.95
CA GLY A 71 1.96 23.41 5.20
C GLY A 71 1.17 22.45 4.29
N ASN A 72 1.17 22.71 2.97
CA ASN A 72 0.48 21.90 1.97
C ASN A 72 1.42 20.95 1.19
N GLU A 73 2.60 20.69 1.74
CA GLU A 73 3.59 19.77 1.21
C GLU A 73 3.43 18.43 1.92
N TYR A 74 2.97 17.41 1.20
CA TYR A 74 2.56 16.13 1.77
C TYR A 74 3.31 14.93 1.19
N CYS A 75 4.23 15.16 0.25
CA CYS A 75 4.97 14.10 -0.43
C CYS A 75 6.47 14.29 -0.27
N LEU A 76 7.18 13.19 -0.07
CA LEU A 76 8.61 13.16 0.23
C LEU A 76 9.42 12.94 -1.06
N ILE A 77 10.38 13.83 -1.32
CA ILE A 77 11.46 13.62 -2.29
C ILE A 77 12.81 13.42 -1.59
N THR A 78 13.70 12.72 -2.27
CA THR A 78 15.13 12.73 -1.95
C THR A 78 15.84 13.81 -2.77
N ILE A 79 16.90 14.40 -2.22
CA ILE A 79 17.73 15.43 -2.83
C ILE A 79 19.20 15.07 -2.63
N LYS A 80 19.99 15.04 -3.70
CA LYS A 80 21.45 14.92 -3.62
C LYS A 80 22.05 16.17 -2.98
N SER A 81 22.82 16.00 -1.91
CA SER A 81 23.60 17.07 -1.29
C SER A 81 25.07 16.67 -1.12
N ASN A 82 25.90 17.62 -0.71
CA ASN A 82 27.29 17.35 -0.34
C ASN A 82 27.44 16.44 0.89
N ASN A 83 26.37 16.28 1.69
CA ASN A 83 26.34 15.45 2.90
C ASN A 83 25.63 14.10 2.64
N GLY A 84 25.44 13.73 1.38
CA GLY A 84 24.69 12.55 0.97
C GLY A 84 23.26 12.87 0.55
N LEU A 85 22.45 11.83 0.42
CA LEU A 85 21.04 11.93 0.05
C LEU A 85 20.21 12.40 1.25
N VAL A 86 19.56 13.56 1.13
CA VAL A 86 18.69 14.15 2.16
C VAL A 86 17.25 14.25 1.67
N TRP A 87 16.29 14.48 2.56
CA TRP A 87 14.87 14.48 2.21
C TRP A 87 14.24 15.86 2.29
N ASN A 88 13.21 16.09 1.49
CA ASN A 88 12.41 17.30 1.50
C ASN A 88 10.92 16.96 1.32
N ASP A 89 10.03 17.66 2.02
CA ASP A 89 8.60 17.61 1.70
C ASP A 89 8.26 18.63 0.63
N VAL A 90 7.42 18.21 -0.31
CA VAL A 90 6.96 19.04 -1.42
C VAL A 90 5.49 18.77 -1.72
N LYS A 91 4.86 19.62 -2.53
CA LYS A 91 3.51 19.37 -3.01
C LYS A 91 3.48 18.16 -3.93
N CYS A 92 2.49 17.31 -3.73
CA CYS A 92 2.35 16.04 -4.45
C CYS A 92 2.04 16.18 -5.95
N ASP A 93 1.65 17.37 -6.41
CA ASP A 93 1.32 17.66 -7.81
C ASP A 93 2.53 18.10 -8.65
N LEU A 94 3.73 18.12 -8.07
CA LEU A 94 4.97 18.42 -8.79
C LEU A 94 5.47 17.21 -9.60
N GLU A 95 6.27 17.49 -10.63
CA GLU A 95 6.87 16.47 -11.49
C GLU A 95 8.34 16.26 -11.14
N TYR A 96 8.68 15.05 -10.67
CA TYR A 96 10.05 14.61 -10.43
C TYR A 96 10.26 13.20 -11.01
N PRO A 97 11.50 12.82 -11.38
CA PRO A 97 11.81 11.41 -11.59
C PRO A 97 11.61 10.63 -10.29
N PHE A 98 11.60 9.30 -10.35
CA PHE A 98 11.26 8.46 -9.21
C PHE A 98 12.11 7.20 -9.18
N VAL A 99 12.28 6.63 -7.97
CA VAL A 99 12.99 5.38 -7.77
C VAL A 99 11.96 4.29 -7.44
N CYS A 100 12.03 3.17 -8.16
CA CYS A 100 11.22 2.00 -7.85
C CYS A 100 12.05 0.98 -7.06
N GLU A 101 11.42 0.28 -6.13
CA GLU A 101 12.00 -0.82 -5.38
C GLU A 101 11.15 -2.09 -5.47
N ARG A 102 11.75 -3.22 -5.14
CA ARG A 102 11.03 -4.44 -4.79
C ARG A 102 11.84 -5.20 -3.74
N PRO A 103 11.20 -5.92 -2.83
CA PRO A 103 11.91 -6.87 -1.98
C PRO A 103 12.65 -7.89 -2.85
N ILE A 104 13.94 -8.05 -2.62
CA ILE A 104 14.69 -9.20 -3.14
C ILE A 104 14.53 -10.29 -2.09
N ASP A 105 13.64 -11.26 -2.35
CA ASP A 105 13.69 -12.53 -1.64
C ASP A 105 15.01 -13.21 -2.03
N GLU A 106 16.08 -12.99 -1.27
CA GLU A 106 17.38 -13.64 -1.51
C GLU A 106 17.23 -15.17 -1.53
N LYS A 107 16.22 -15.70 -0.82
CA LYS A 107 15.85 -17.12 -0.84
C LYS A 107 15.27 -17.59 -2.18
N ARG A 108 14.71 -16.72 -3.02
CA ARG A 108 14.14 -17.11 -4.32
C ARG A 108 15.21 -17.26 -5.41
N GLU A 109 16.28 -16.47 -5.37
CA GLU A 109 17.34 -16.60 -6.38
C GLU A 109 18.13 -17.91 -6.24
N ASP A 110 18.35 -18.37 -5.00
CA ASP A 110 18.94 -19.70 -4.75
C ASP A 110 18.00 -20.87 -5.12
N LEU A 111 16.68 -20.67 -5.02
CA LEU A 111 15.66 -21.69 -5.34
C LEU A 111 15.47 -21.94 -6.85
N PHE A 112 15.95 -21.03 -7.72
CA PHE A 112 15.90 -21.20 -9.17
C PHE A 112 17.28 -21.34 -9.81
N ALA A 113 18.35 -21.05 -9.07
CA ALA A 113 19.72 -21.22 -9.56
C ALA A 113 20.18 -22.68 -9.53
N ASN A 114 19.57 -23.54 -8.71
CA ASN A 114 19.90 -24.97 -8.63
C ASN A 114 18.64 -25.84 -8.66
N GLU A 115 18.62 -26.74 -9.64
CA GLU A 115 17.76 -27.93 -9.79
C GLU A 115 16.48 -27.80 -10.66
N GLU A 116 16.66 -28.13 -11.95
CA GLU A 116 15.73 -29.02 -12.64
C GLU A 116 15.60 -30.34 -11.86
N LYS A 117 14.73 -30.37 -10.84
CA LYS A 117 14.02 -31.54 -10.29
C LYS A 117 13.53 -31.17 -8.90
N ASP A 118 12.30 -30.69 -8.80
CA ASP A 118 11.23 -31.34 -8.06
C ASP A 118 10.08 -30.35 -7.80
N TRP A 119 9.51 -29.86 -8.90
CA TRP A 119 8.34 -28.99 -8.84
C TRP A 119 7.16 -29.66 -8.12
N GLN A 120 7.11 -31.00 -8.09
CA GLN A 120 6.05 -31.71 -7.37
C GLN A 120 6.22 -31.62 -5.85
N ASN A 121 7.46 -31.64 -5.34
CA ASN A 121 7.71 -31.44 -3.91
C ASN A 121 7.53 -29.98 -3.47
N ILE A 122 7.90 -28.99 -4.28
CA ILE A 122 7.63 -27.56 -3.96
C ILE A 122 6.12 -27.28 -3.92
N LEU A 123 5.35 -27.83 -4.87
CA LEU A 123 3.88 -27.75 -4.85
C LEU A 123 3.29 -28.52 -3.64
N ASN A 124 3.90 -29.62 -3.20
CA ASN A 124 3.47 -30.34 -2.01
C ASN A 124 3.78 -29.59 -0.69
N VAL A 125 4.85 -28.78 -0.63
CA VAL A 125 5.12 -27.89 0.52
C VAL A 125 4.05 -26.80 0.61
N HIS A 126 3.58 -26.28 -0.54
CA HIS A 126 2.47 -25.33 -0.58
C HIS A 126 1.10 -25.96 -0.29
N LYS A 127 0.93 -27.28 -0.48
CA LYS A 127 -0.30 -28.00 -0.05
C LYS A 127 -0.47 -28.06 1.46
N ASN A 128 0.61 -27.87 2.24
CA ASN A 128 0.58 -27.83 3.70
C ASN A 128 0.58 -26.40 4.28
N GLN A 129 0.53 -25.36 3.43
CA GLN A 129 0.07 -24.06 3.89
C GLN A 129 -1.43 -24.19 4.20
N PRO A 130 -1.95 -23.53 5.26
CA PRO A 130 -3.39 -23.46 5.46
C PRO A 130 -4.01 -23.02 4.12
N ASN A 131 -5.04 -23.72 3.67
CA ASN A 131 -5.73 -23.39 2.42
C ASN A 131 -6.36 -22.00 2.59
N LEU A 132 -5.59 -20.96 2.27
CA LEU A 132 -6.05 -19.58 2.21
C LEU A 132 -7.07 -19.58 1.08
N ASP A 133 -8.34 -19.41 1.40
CA ASP A 133 -9.37 -19.32 0.37
C ASP A 133 -9.18 -17.97 -0.36
N ARG A 134 -8.97 -18.04 -1.67
CA ARG A 134 -8.60 -16.89 -2.51
C ARG A 134 -9.60 -16.68 -3.62
N LEU A 135 -10.12 -15.47 -3.71
CA LEU A 135 -11.01 -15.05 -4.79
C LEU A 135 -10.20 -14.40 -5.92
N HIS A 136 -10.38 -14.87 -7.15
CA HIS A 136 -9.80 -14.26 -8.34
C HIS A 136 -10.85 -13.53 -9.15
N VAL A 137 -10.64 -12.24 -9.40
CA VAL A 137 -11.53 -11.40 -10.24
C VAL A 137 -10.73 -10.24 -10.84
N ASN A 138 -10.94 -9.95 -12.12
CA ASN A 138 -10.29 -8.85 -12.86
C ASN A 138 -8.74 -8.82 -12.76
N GLY A 139 -8.11 -10.01 -12.73
CA GLY A 139 -6.65 -10.11 -12.61
C GLY A 139 -6.11 -9.81 -11.22
N LYS A 140 -6.97 -9.62 -10.21
CA LYS A 140 -6.61 -9.52 -8.80
C LYS A 140 -6.90 -10.83 -8.08
N GLU A 141 -6.10 -11.10 -7.06
CA GLU A 141 -6.31 -12.14 -6.07
C GLU A 141 -6.64 -11.50 -4.72
N PHE A 142 -7.77 -11.87 -4.13
CA PHE A 142 -8.26 -11.35 -2.86
C PHE A 142 -8.18 -12.45 -1.79
N TYR A 143 -7.80 -12.05 -0.58
CA TYR A 143 -7.82 -12.85 0.63
C TYR A 143 -8.62 -12.12 1.71
N ILE A 144 -9.44 -12.85 2.47
CA ILE A 144 -10.19 -12.31 3.59
C ILE A 144 -9.61 -12.85 4.89
N SER A 145 -9.10 -11.97 5.76
CA SER A 145 -8.65 -12.36 7.10
C SER A 145 -9.84 -12.82 7.94
N GLN A 146 -9.80 -14.08 8.41
CA GLN A 146 -10.81 -14.64 9.30
C GLN A 146 -10.38 -14.65 10.77
N GLU A 147 -9.06 -14.79 11.02
CA GLU A 147 -8.51 -14.96 12.36
C GLU A 147 -7.86 -13.68 12.91
N TYR A 148 -7.22 -12.90 12.04
CA TYR A 148 -6.57 -11.65 12.45
C TYR A 148 -7.52 -10.46 12.33
N ARG A 149 -7.60 -9.66 13.40
CA ARG A 149 -8.33 -8.40 13.46
C ARG A 149 -7.39 -7.31 13.98
N GLY A 150 -7.37 -6.19 13.29
CA GLY A 150 -6.60 -5.01 13.67
C GLY A 150 -7.29 -3.73 13.20
N ASN A 151 -6.72 -2.60 13.59
CA ASN A 151 -7.10 -1.30 13.04
C ASN A 151 -6.67 -1.17 11.57
N TYR A 152 -6.99 -0.04 10.94
CA TYR A 152 -6.70 0.18 9.51
C TYR A 152 -5.22 0.06 9.17
N TYR A 153 -4.34 0.58 10.05
CA TYR A 153 -2.88 0.55 9.85
C TYR A 153 -2.33 -0.87 10.02
N GLU A 154 -2.80 -1.59 11.04
CA GLU A 154 -2.47 -3.01 11.24
C GLU A 154 -2.93 -3.89 10.07
N ALA A 155 -4.06 -3.56 9.44
CA ALA A 155 -4.53 -4.26 8.25
C ALA A 155 -3.69 -3.98 6.99
N LEU A 156 -3.17 -2.76 6.85
CA LEU A 156 -2.21 -2.41 5.79
C LEU A 156 -0.94 -3.24 5.91
N ASP A 157 -0.31 -3.19 7.10
CA ASP A 157 0.91 -3.94 7.43
C ASP A 157 0.70 -5.45 7.24
N TYR A 158 -0.39 -6.00 7.79
CA TYR A 158 -0.71 -7.42 7.64
C TYR A 158 -0.77 -7.86 6.17
N CYS A 159 -1.47 -7.11 5.31
CA CYS A 159 -1.51 -7.47 3.88
C CYS A 159 -0.12 -7.41 3.24
N GLN A 160 0.67 -6.40 3.57
CA GLN A 160 2.00 -6.21 3.01
C GLN A 160 2.98 -7.32 3.40
N VAL A 161 3.07 -7.70 4.68
CA VAL A 161 3.97 -8.78 5.13
C VAL A 161 3.63 -10.13 4.49
N HIS A 162 2.41 -10.26 3.97
CA HIS A 162 1.93 -11.43 3.23
C HIS A 162 2.08 -11.29 1.70
N ASN A 163 2.89 -10.34 1.22
CA ASN A 163 3.08 -10.04 -0.21
C ASN A 163 1.76 -9.70 -0.93
N MET A 164 0.82 -9.09 -0.21
CA MET A 164 -0.43 -8.57 -0.72
C MET A 164 -0.49 -7.06 -0.45
N ARG A 165 -1.63 -6.44 -0.79
CA ARG A 165 -1.95 -5.07 -0.38
C ARG A 165 -3.38 -5.07 0.10
N LEU A 166 -3.69 -4.17 1.04
CA LEU A 166 -5.07 -3.99 1.48
C LEU A 166 -5.95 -3.69 0.26
N ALA A 167 -7.16 -4.25 0.24
CA ALA A 167 -7.92 -4.38 -1.00
C ALA A 167 -8.44 -3.04 -1.54
N SER A 168 -8.22 -2.80 -2.84
CA SER A 168 -8.93 -1.78 -3.62
C SER A 168 -10.01 -2.42 -4.46
N ILE A 169 -11.16 -1.74 -4.58
CA ILE A 169 -12.32 -2.23 -5.33
C ILE A 169 -12.58 -1.27 -6.50
N ASP A 170 -12.23 -1.71 -7.70
CA ASP A 170 -12.23 -0.85 -8.89
C ASP A 170 -13.50 -1.02 -9.74
N SER A 171 -14.37 -1.99 -9.41
CA SER A 171 -15.58 -2.24 -10.19
C SER A 171 -16.70 -2.88 -9.39
N LYS A 172 -17.92 -2.76 -9.93
CA LYS A 172 -19.10 -3.47 -9.41
C LYS A 172 -18.91 -4.98 -9.41
N GLU A 173 -18.22 -5.53 -10.42
CA GLU A 173 -17.98 -6.97 -10.47
C GLU A 173 -17.11 -7.45 -9.31
N GLU A 174 -16.03 -6.73 -8.99
CA GLU A 174 -15.18 -7.03 -7.83
C GLU A 174 -15.99 -6.98 -6.54
N ASN A 175 -16.80 -5.92 -6.35
CA ASN A 175 -17.64 -5.77 -5.16
C ASN A 175 -18.66 -6.91 -5.01
N ASP A 176 -19.37 -7.25 -6.09
CA ASP A 176 -20.37 -8.33 -6.09
C ASP A 176 -19.73 -9.71 -5.88
N ARG A 177 -18.51 -9.93 -6.40
CA ARG A 177 -17.76 -11.18 -6.21
C ARG A 177 -17.27 -11.31 -4.77
N LEU A 178 -16.74 -10.24 -4.19
CA LEU A 178 -16.37 -10.18 -2.78
C LEU A 178 -17.57 -10.46 -1.88
N TYR A 179 -18.71 -9.82 -2.14
CA TYR A 179 -19.95 -10.08 -1.40
C TYR A 179 -20.31 -11.56 -1.34
N ARG A 180 -20.33 -12.25 -2.49
CA ARG A 180 -20.66 -13.68 -2.56
C ARG A 180 -19.61 -14.52 -1.82
N HIS A 181 -18.33 -14.24 -2.07
CA HIS A 181 -17.24 -14.99 -1.46
C HIS A 181 -17.26 -14.90 0.07
N ILE A 182 -17.40 -13.70 0.64
CA ILE A 182 -17.48 -13.49 2.09
C ILE A 182 -18.65 -14.29 2.70
N ARG A 183 -19.80 -14.37 2.00
CA ARG A 183 -20.94 -15.19 2.44
C ARG A 183 -20.64 -16.68 2.39
N ASP A 184 -20.04 -17.13 1.30
CA ASP A 184 -19.75 -18.55 1.06
C ASP A 184 -18.79 -19.10 2.13
N ILE A 185 -17.78 -18.31 2.52
CA ILE A 185 -16.81 -18.68 3.55
C ILE A 185 -17.23 -18.27 4.97
N SER A 186 -18.37 -17.57 5.12
CA SER A 186 -18.87 -17.07 6.41
C SER A 186 -17.84 -16.23 7.20
N ALA A 187 -17.06 -15.39 6.52
CA ALA A 187 -15.93 -14.66 7.11
C ALA A 187 -16.31 -13.52 8.09
N GLY A 188 -17.60 -13.20 8.23
CA GLY A 188 -18.09 -12.12 9.07
C GLY A 188 -18.77 -11.01 8.27
N THR A 189 -18.83 -9.81 8.83
CA THR A 189 -19.64 -8.70 8.30
C THR A 189 -18.87 -7.44 7.98
N ASP A 190 -17.70 -7.21 8.58
CA ASP A 190 -17.01 -5.93 8.51
C ASP A 190 -15.54 -6.14 8.20
N PHE A 191 -15.05 -5.47 7.15
CA PHE A 191 -13.70 -5.64 6.64
C PHE A 191 -13.11 -4.30 6.24
N TRP A 192 -11.81 -4.11 6.47
CA TRP A 192 -11.09 -2.96 5.95
C TRP A 192 -10.87 -3.10 4.44
N SER A 193 -11.04 -1.99 3.73
CA SER A 193 -10.47 -1.79 2.39
C SER A 193 -9.33 -0.80 2.47
N SER A 194 -8.56 -0.62 1.40
CA SER A 194 -7.48 0.37 1.38
C SER A 194 -7.95 1.80 1.05
N GLY A 195 -9.26 2.02 1.07
CA GLY A 195 -9.87 3.29 0.72
C GLY A 195 -9.71 4.26 1.88
N THR A 196 -9.15 5.44 1.61
CA THR A 196 -8.94 6.45 2.63
C THR A 196 -8.96 7.86 2.06
N ARG A 197 -9.22 8.84 2.91
CA ARG A 197 -8.98 10.26 2.64
C ARG A 197 -7.99 10.87 3.63
N LEU A 198 -7.16 10.05 4.28
CA LEU A 198 -6.14 10.47 5.25
C LEU A 198 -5.07 11.41 4.67
N LEU A 199 -4.97 11.54 3.34
CA LEU A 199 -4.01 12.41 2.66
C LEU A 199 -4.42 13.88 2.69
N ASP A 200 -5.70 14.19 2.42
CA ASP A 200 -6.17 15.58 2.26
C ASP A 200 -7.53 15.87 2.93
N GLY A 201 -8.19 14.85 3.47
CA GLY A 201 -9.46 14.93 4.19
C GLY A 201 -10.67 15.11 3.29
N ARG A 202 -10.47 15.07 1.97
CA ARG A 202 -11.48 15.44 0.98
C ARG A 202 -11.66 14.38 -0.08
N ASN A 203 -10.56 13.90 -0.68
CA ASN A 203 -10.59 13.00 -1.79
C ASN A 203 -10.31 11.57 -1.32
N TRP A 204 -11.20 10.65 -1.69
CA TRP A 204 -10.99 9.22 -1.45
C TRP A 204 -9.97 8.67 -2.45
N VAL A 205 -8.97 7.98 -1.94
CA VAL A 205 -7.93 7.29 -2.70
C VAL A 205 -7.79 5.85 -2.24
N TRP A 206 -7.32 4.98 -3.11
CA TRP A 206 -6.81 3.67 -2.74
C TRP A 206 -5.36 3.80 -2.30
N LEU A 207 -5.10 3.85 -0.97
CA LEU A 207 -3.81 4.28 -0.42
C LEU A 207 -2.58 3.62 -1.07
N PRO A 208 -2.50 2.28 -1.21
CA PRO A 208 -1.33 1.63 -1.77
C PRO A 208 -1.11 1.89 -3.27
N LYS A 209 -2.16 2.32 -3.99
CA LYS A 209 -2.07 2.74 -5.40
C LYS A 209 -1.85 4.25 -5.54
N GLY A 210 -2.22 5.01 -4.51
CA GLY A 210 -2.35 6.47 -4.53
C GLY A 210 -3.25 7.01 -5.63
N LEU A 211 -4.17 6.19 -6.14
CA LEU A 211 -5.12 6.57 -7.19
C LEU A 211 -6.47 6.98 -6.60
N PRO A 212 -7.17 7.98 -7.18
CA PRO A 212 -8.52 8.34 -6.78
C PRO A 212 -9.50 7.16 -6.92
N VAL A 213 -10.46 7.10 -6.00
CA VAL A 213 -11.55 6.11 -6.05
C VAL A 213 -12.49 6.42 -7.22
N GLY A 214 -12.45 5.59 -8.26
CA GLY A 214 -13.27 5.75 -9.48
C GLY A 214 -14.61 5.00 -9.47
N TYR A 215 -14.73 3.94 -8.68
CA TYR A 215 -15.97 3.19 -8.44
C TYR A 215 -16.35 3.32 -6.97
N THR A 216 -17.65 3.42 -6.68
CA THR A 216 -18.14 3.47 -5.30
C THR A 216 -19.35 2.56 -5.11
N ASN A 217 -19.47 2.00 -3.90
CA ASN A 217 -20.66 1.27 -3.47
C ASN A 217 -21.07 1.67 -2.04
N TRP A 218 -21.12 2.97 -1.78
CA TRP A 218 -21.52 3.53 -0.49
C TRP A 218 -22.88 3.00 -0.02
N GLY A 219 -22.97 2.73 1.28
CA GLY A 219 -24.22 2.42 1.93
C GLY A 219 -25.20 3.60 1.90
N PRO A 220 -26.49 3.36 2.16
CA PRO A 220 -27.48 4.43 2.22
C PRO A 220 -27.07 5.50 3.24
N GLY A 221 -26.91 6.74 2.76
CA GLY A 221 -26.50 7.88 3.59
C GLY A 221 -24.99 8.14 3.62
N GLN A 222 -24.16 7.24 3.09
CA GLN A 222 -22.70 7.35 3.14
C GLN A 222 -22.06 7.99 1.90
N PRO A 223 -20.89 8.63 2.04
CA PRO A 223 -20.19 8.92 3.30
C PRO A 223 -20.83 10.07 4.09
N ASP A 224 -20.90 9.97 5.41
CA ASP A 224 -21.68 10.88 6.26
C ASP A 224 -20.86 11.68 7.30
N ASN A 225 -19.63 11.27 7.58
CA ASN A 225 -18.85 11.84 8.68
C ASN A 225 -17.48 12.35 8.23
N ASN A 226 -17.31 13.67 8.13
CA ASN A 226 -16.05 14.30 7.70
C ASN A 226 -14.80 13.99 8.57
N ASN A 227 -14.97 13.47 9.79
CA ASN A 227 -13.86 13.05 10.66
C ASN A 227 -13.48 11.57 10.48
N ASP A 228 -14.25 10.82 9.69
CA ASP A 228 -13.98 9.42 9.39
C ASP A 228 -13.21 9.33 8.07
N HIS A 229 -12.06 8.67 8.11
CA HIS A 229 -11.08 8.77 7.03
C HIS A 229 -10.77 7.44 6.35
N CYS A 230 -11.38 6.33 6.77
CA CYS A 230 -11.12 4.99 6.25
C CYS A 230 -12.40 4.31 5.77
N ILE A 231 -12.31 3.52 4.70
CA ILE A 231 -13.45 2.82 4.12
C ILE A 231 -13.54 1.40 4.68
N ARG A 232 -14.64 1.15 5.40
CA ARG A 232 -15.07 -0.19 5.81
C ARG A 232 -16.02 -0.77 4.77
N LEU A 233 -15.84 -2.06 4.47
CA LEU A 233 -16.77 -2.87 3.70
C LEU A 233 -17.71 -3.59 4.66
N HIS A 234 -19.00 -3.28 4.59
CA HIS A 234 -20.05 -3.85 5.41
C HIS A 234 -20.93 -4.80 4.60
N LEU A 235 -20.99 -6.06 5.03
CA LEU A 235 -21.84 -7.07 4.42
C LEU A 235 -23.25 -7.01 5.00
N ASP A 236 -24.18 -6.53 4.18
CA ASP A 236 -25.61 -6.74 4.39
C ASP A 236 -25.99 -8.11 3.81
N LYS A 237 -26.43 -9.02 4.69
CA LYS A 237 -26.77 -10.41 4.35
C LYS A 237 -27.75 -10.55 3.18
N ASN A 238 -28.60 -9.56 2.96
CA ASN A 238 -29.64 -9.61 1.93
C ASN A 238 -29.42 -8.61 0.79
N ASN A 239 -28.67 -7.54 1.02
CA ASN A 239 -28.63 -6.39 0.10
C ASN A 239 -27.28 -6.19 -0.62
N GLY A 240 -26.17 -6.74 -0.12
CA GLY A 240 -24.86 -6.64 -0.78
C GLY A 240 -23.71 -6.26 0.15
N LEU A 241 -22.56 -5.94 -0.44
CA LEU A 241 -21.39 -5.41 0.27
C LEU A 241 -21.33 -3.89 0.07
N PHE A 242 -21.66 -3.12 1.09
CA PHE A 242 -21.70 -1.66 1.03
C PHE A 242 -20.49 -1.03 1.70
N TRP A 243 -20.18 0.19 1.34
CA TRP A 243 -19.05 0.93 1.91
C TRP A 243 -19.53 1.94 2.93
N ASP A 244 -18.73 2.14 3.96
CA ASP A 244 -19.01 3.04 5.07
C ASP A 244 -17.72 3.78 5.44
N ASP A 245 -17.77 5.11 5.62
CA ASP A 245 -16.63 5.82 6.18
C ASP A 245 -16.63 5.69 7.69
N ILE A 246 -15.49 5.30 8.24
CA ILE A 246 -15.32 5.12 9.69
C ILE A 246 -13.93 5.61 10.13
N ASN A 247 -13.77 5.83 11.43
CA ASN A 247 -12.49 6.09 12.06
C ASN A 247 -11.50 4.95 11.75
N CYS A 248 -10.23 5.29 11.55
CA CYS A 248 -9.20 4.33 11.16
C CYS A 248 -8.65 3.47 12.32
N ASN A 249 -9.02 3.78 13.58
CA ASN A 249 -8.57 3.09 14.79
C ASN A 249 -9.52 1.99 15.25
#